data_AF-A0A1Q6DTU2-F1
#
_entry.id   AF-A0A1Q6DTU2-F1
#
_cell.length_a   1.000
_cell.length_b   1.000
_cell.length_c   1.000
_cell.angle_alpha   90.00
_cell.angle_beta   90.00
_cell.angle_gamma   90.00
#
_symmetry.space_group_name_H-M   'P 1'
#
loop_
_entity.id
_entity.type
_entity.pdbx_description
1 polymer ?
#
loop_
_entity_poly.entity_id
_entity_poly.type
_entity_poly.pdbx_seq_one_letter_code
_entity_poly.pdbx_strand_id
1 'polypeptide(L)'
;MNHKISRAIVDMAEKYDAQVIVIEKLDGIREHIDWSKKMNWKLYNWGFRQLKNFIEYKAHSKSIAVRRVYPQYTSQVCMDCLGKN
;
A
#
# COMPACT_ATOMS: atom_id res chain seq x y z
N MET A 1 13.43 -2.83 8.39
CA MET A 1 12.67 -3.53 7.32
C MET A 1 11.97 -2.55 6.37
N ASN A 2 11.01 -1.73 6.83
CA ASN A 2 10.26 -0.79 5.99
C ASN A 2 11.12 0.20 5.19
N HIS A 3 12.27 0.64 5.69
CA HIS A 3 13.20 1.49 4.92
C HIS A 3 13.72 0.80 3.65
N LYS A 4 14.01 -0.51 3.69
CA LYS A 4 14.48 -1.25 2.51
C LYS A 4 13.35 -1.43 1.50
N ILE A 5 12.17 -1.83 1.99
CA ILE A 5 10.97 -2.05 1.18
C ILE A 5 10.54 -0.75 0.46
N SER A 6 10.37 0.35 1.20
CA SER A 6 10.01 1.65 0.61
C SER A 6 11.02 2.14 -0.42
N ARG A 7 12.31 1.88 -0.24
CA ARG A 7 13.32 2.22 -1.24
C ARG A 7 13.13 1.39 -2.51
N ALA A 8 12.98 0.07 -2.38
CA ALA A 8 12.75 -0.82 -3.52
C ALA A 8 11.49 -0.44 -4.32
N ILE A 9 10.40 -0.05 -3.66
CA ILE A 9 9.17 0.42 -4.32
C ILE A 9 9.44 1.69 -5.14
N VAL A 10 10.12 2.67 -4.55
CA VAL A 10 10.40 3.95 -5.22
C VAL A 10 11.44 3.80 -6.33
N ASP A 11 12.44 2.94 -6.15
CA ASP A 11 13.42 2.60 -7.19
C ASP A 11 12.76 1.86 -8.36
N MET A 12 11.76 1.00 -8.09
CA MET A 12 10.96 0.37 -9.12
C MET A 12 10.11 1.39 -9.89
N ALA A 13 9.44 2.31 -9.19
CA ALA A 13 8.65 3.36 -9.82
C ALA A 13 9.51 4.23 -10.75
N GLU A 14 10.71 4.63 -10.30
CA GLU A 14 11.67 5.38 -11.11
C GLU A 14 12.14 4.56 -12.33
N LYS A 15 12.45 3.26 -12.14
CA LYS A 15 12.87 2.38 -13.23
C LYS A 15 11.82 2.28 -14.36
N TYR A 16 10.54 2.37 -14.03
CA TYR A 16 9.43 2.31 -14.99
C TYR A 16 8.92 3.71 -15.40
N ASP A 17 9.63 4.79 -15.06
CA ASP A 17 9.23 6.17 -15.30
C ASP A 17 7.81 6.50 -14.80
N ALA A 18 7.43 5.87 -13.69
CA ALA A 18 6.10 6.03 -13.12
C ALA A 18 5.98 7.39 -12.44
N GLN A 19 5.03 8.20 -12.91
CA GLN A 19 4.75 9.52 -12.33
C GLN A 19 3.95 9.46 -11.02
N VAL A 20 3.22 8.34 -10.80
CA VAL A 20 2.31 8.18 -9.67
C VAL A 20 2.42 6.77 -9.07
N ILE A 21 2.56 6.70 -7.75
CA ILE A 21 2.39 5.47 -6.96
C ILE A 21 1.02 5.52 -6.29
N VAL A 22 0.20 4.49 -6.52
CA VAL A 22 -1.13 4.37 -5.91
C VAL A 22 -1.06 3.42 -4.72
N ILE A 23 -1.55 3.87 -3.56
CA ILE A 23 -1.58 3.08 -2.32
C ILE A 23 -3.00 3.03 -1.78
N GLU A 24 -3.45 1.87 -1.32
CA GLU A 24 -4.75 1.74 -0.69
C GLU A 24 -4.82 2.47 0.67
N LYS A 25 -5.94 3.16 0.89
CA LYS A 25 -6.28 3.80 2.15
C LYS A 25 -6.81 2.74 3.13
N LEU A 26 -5.90 2.00 3.74
CA LEU A 26 -6.21 0.99 4.78
C LEU A 26 -6.52 1.60 6.15
N ASP A 27 -6.96 2.86 6.22
CA ASP A 27 -7.33 3.50 7.48
C ASP A 27 -8.67 2.91 7.94
N GLY A 28 -8.76 2.43 9.19
CA GLY A 28 -9.99 1.81 9.73
C GLY A 28 -10.12 0.29 9.53
N ILE A 29 -9.20 -0.38 8.83
CA ILE A 29 -9.26 -1.86 8.64
C ILE A 29 -9.24 -2.66 9.95
N ARG A 30 -8.70 -2.06 11.01
CA ARG A 30 -8.63 -2.68 12.34
C ARG A 30 -9.98 -2.71 13.07
N GLU A 31 -10.91 -1.83 12.69
CA GLU A 31 -12.20 -1.65 13.36
C GLU A 31 -13.32 -2.45 12.69
N HIS A 32 -13.16 -2.82 11.42
CA HIS A 32 -14.23 -3.38 10.60
C HIS A 32 -14.09 -4.88 10.27
N ILE A 33 -13.05 -5.57 10.76
CA ILE A 33 -12.80 -6.96 10.38
C ILE A 33 -12.43 -7.81 11.58
N ASP A 34 -13.22 -8.87 11.80
CA ASP A 34 -13.01 -9.87 12.85
C ASP A 34 -11.94 -10.89 12.41
N TRP A 35 -10.67 -10.49 12.52
CA TRP A 35 -9.56 -11.33 12.11
C TRP A 35 -9.19 -12.36 13.18
N SER A 36 -8.83 -13.58 12.75
CA SER A 36 -8.25 -14.60 13.64
C SER A 36 -7.02 -14.08 14.40
N LYS A 37 -6.75 -14.61 15.61
CA LYS A 37 -5.61 -14.21 16.47
C LYS A 37 -4.27 -14.12 15.71
N LYS A 38 -4.03 -15.03 14.76
CA LYS A 38 -2.81 -15.10 13.95
C LYS A 38 -2.65 -13.92 12.99
N MET A 39 -3.75 -13.47 12.39
CA MET A 39 -3.73 -12.34 11.45
C MET A 39 -3.64 -11.00 12.20
N ASN A 40 -4.32 -10.88 13.34
CA ASN A 40 -4.16 -9.72 14.24
C ASN A 40 -2.69 -9.52 14.60
N TRP A 41 -1.98 -10.55 15.05
CA TRP A 41 -0.55 -10.46 15.37
C TRP A 41 0.30 -9.93 14.20
N LYS A 42 0.04 -10.36 12.97
CA LYS A 42 0.75 -9.85 11.77
C LYS A 42 0.47 -8.37 11.52
N LEU A 43 -0.79 -7.94 11.62
CA LEU A 43 -1.21 -6.55 11.40
C LEU A 43 -0.72 -5.59 12.51
N TYR A 44 -0.59 -6.10 13.75
CA TYR A 44 0.00 -5.35 14.85
C TYR A 44 1.53 -5.21 14.69
N ASN A 45 2.20 -6.26 14.23
CA ASN A 45 3.67 -6.24 14.07
C ASN A 45 4.15 -5.51 12.80
N TRP A 46 3.31 -5.38 11.77
CA TRP A 46 3.68 -4.60 10.60
C TRP A 46 3.17 -3.16 10.71
N GLY A 47 4.11 -2.22 10.92
CA GLY A 47 3.84 -0.78 10.88
C GLY A 47 3.50 -0.27 9.48
N PHE A 48 2.31 -0.57 8.96
CA PHE A 48 1.84 -0.11 7.64
C PHE A 48 1.85 1.41 7.53
N ARG A 49 1.49 2.12 8.61
CA ARG A 49 1.59 3.59 8.68
C ARG A 49 3.03 4.08 8.45
N GLN A 50 4.01 3.42 9.07
CA GLN A 50 5.42 3.77 8.89
C GLN A 50 5.88 3.52 7.45
N LEU A 51 5.45 2.41 6.85
CA LEU A 51 5.76 2.11 5.45
C LEU A 51 5.18 3.17 4.49
N LYS A 52 3.92 3.58 4.69
CA LYS A 52 3.29 4.67 3.91
C LYS A 52 4.11 5.95 3.98
N ASN A 53 4.44 6.40 5.19
CA ASN A 53 5.25 7.60 5.39
C ASN A 53 6.60 7.49 4.67
N PHE A 54 7.24 6.30 4.71
CA PHE A 54 8.51 6.08 4.04
C PHE A 54 8.43 6.08 2.51
N ILE A 55 7.33 5.59 1.94
CA ILE A 55 7.09 5.66 0.51
C ILE A 55 6.84 7.12 0.11
N GLU A 56 6.00 7.85 0.85
CA GLU A 56 5.67 9.24 0.55
C GLU A 56 6.92 10.12 0.51
N TYR A 57 7.71 10.19 1.57
CA TYR A 57 8.86 11.11 1.58
C TYR A 57 9.90 10.76 0.49
N LYS A 58 10.09 9.47 0.20
CA LYS A 58 11.04 9.03 -0.83
C LYS A 58 10.52 9.27 -2.24
N ALA A 59 9.25 9.01 -2.50
CA ALA A 59 8.62 9.31 -3.77
C ALA A 59 8.69 10.83 -4.06
N HIS A 60 8.39 11.65 -3.05
CA HIS A 60 8.51 13.10 -3.15
C HIS A 60 9.95 13.56 -3.48
N SER A 61 10.97 12.91 -2.91
CA SER A 61 12.38 13.22 -3.25
C SER A 61 12.76 12.92 -4.71
N LYS A 62 11.96 12.10 -5.40
CA LYS A 62 12.14 11.75 -6.83
C LYS A 62 11.07 12.37 -7.74
N SER A 63 10.31 13.35 -7.24
CA SER A 63 9.19 13.98 -7.97
C SER A 63 8.08 13.01 -8.41
N ILE A 64 7.94 11.87 -7.72
CA ILE A 64 6.88 10.89 -7.96
C ILE A 64 5.72 11.20 -7.01
N ALA A 65 4.52 11.36 -7.55
CA ALA A 65 3.33 11.61 -6.75
C ALA A 65 2.84 10.32 -6.05
N VAL A 66 2.26 10.45 -4.86
CA VAL A 66 1.61 9.33 -4.17
C VAL A 66 0.13 9.62 -4.02
N ARG A 67 -0.72 8.74 -4.56
CA ARG A 67 -2.19 8.86 -4.47
C ARG A 67 -2.77 7.76 -3.61
N ARG A 68 -3.63 8.15 -2.67
CA ARG A 68 -4.36 7.21 -1.82
C ARG A 68 -5.72 6.89 -2.44
N VAL A 69 -6.04 5.61 -2.63
CA VAL A 69 -7.34 5.16 -3.19
C VAL A 69 -8.13 4.38 -2.16
N TYR A 70 -9.45 4.46 -2.22
CA TYR A 70 -10.32 3.67 -1.34
C TYR A 70 -10.23 2.18 -1.71
N PRO A 71 -10.06 1.28 -0.73
CA PRO A 71 -9.85 -0.16 -0.98
C PRO A 71 -11.13 -0.92 -1.35
N GLN A 72 -12.26 -0.24 -1.57
CA GLN A 72 -13.51 -0.95 -1.82
C GLN A 72 -13.44 -1.71 -3.15
N TYR A 73 -13.66 -3.03 -3.07
CA TYR A 73 -13.71 -3.98 -4.18
C TYR A 73 -12.40 -4.22 -4.96
N THR A 74 -11.27 -3.62 -4.59
CA THR A 74 -9.98 -3.86 -5.27
C THR A 74 -9.47 -5.30 -5.11
N SER A 75 -9.81 -5.96 -4.01
CA SER A 75 -9.45 -7.36 -3.73
C SER A 75 -10.47 -8.38 -4.24
N GLN A 76 -11.62 -7.93 -4.74
CA GLN A 76 -12.71 -8.78 -5.21
C GLN A 76 -12.89 -8.72 -6.72
N VAL A 77 -12.18 -7.81 -7.39
CA VAL A 77 -12.32 -7.53 -8.82
C VAL A 77 -11.09 -8.06 -9.54
N CYS A 78 -11.30 -8.95 -10.52
CA CYS A 78 -10.21 -9.43 -11.37
C CYS A 78 -9.61 -8.27 -12.17
N MET A 79 -8.28 -8.17 -12.21
CA MET A 79 -7.57 -7.13 -12.95
C MET A 79 -7.79 -7.25 -14.47
N ASP A 80 -8.00 -8.47 -14.99
CA ASP A 80 -8.13 -8.72 -16.43
C ASP A 80 -9.57 -8.49 -16.93
N CYS A 81 -10.58 -8.88 -16.16
CA CYS A 81 -11.97 -8.89 -16.63
C CYS A 81 -12.92 -7.99 -15.84
N LEU A 82 -12.45 -7.35 -14.76
CA LEU A 82 -13.24 -6.49 -13.87
C LEU A 82 -14.49 -7.16 -13.25
N GLY A 83 -14.62 -8.48 -13.38
CA GLY A 83 -15.67 -9.26 -12.74
C GLY A 83 -15.43 -9.41 -11.24
N LYS A 84 -16.50 -9.43 -10.45
CA LYS A 84 -16.45 -9.81 -9.03
C LYS A 84 -16.48 -11.34 -8.92
N ASN A 85 -15.60 -11.90 -8.08
CA ASN A 85 -15.68 -13.31 -7.66
C ASN A 85 -16.87 -13.55 -6.73
#